data_AF-A0A962NZY0-F1
#
_entry.id   AF-A0A962NZY0-F1
#
_cell.length_a   1.000
_cell.length_b   1.000
_cell.length_c   1.000
_cell.angle_alpha   90.00
_cell.angle_beta   90.00
_cell.angle_gamma   90.00
#
_symmetry.space_group_name_H-M   'P 1'
#
loop_
_entity.id
_entity.type
_entity.pdbx_description
1 polymer ?
#
loop_
_entity_poly.entity_id
_entity_poly.type
_entity_poly.pdbx_seq_one_letter_code
_entity_poly.pdbx_strand_id
1 'polypeptide(L)'
;QLFDISAEDHDIVKSHPMAIRFVAQEGQRYQLVVNPPKRYEAALKFAKNPDIQLLNQTTGQSQSAVSIKSYAEASLVDTISKAFNNSEASTNDNNTLGSNNTQLLQDIWLRATPQERQAFAAWLASQAAGK
;
A
#
# COMPACT_ATOMS: atom_id res chain seq x y z
N GLN A 1 39.75 -15.92 -25.90
CA GLN A 1 38.54 -15.39 -25.23
C GLN A 1 38.88 -15.23 -23.76
N LEU A 2 38.81 -14.01 -23.23
CA LEU A 2 39.20 -13.69 -21.86
C LEU A 2 37.92 -13.40 -21.07
N PHE A 3 37.42 -14.41 -20.36
CA PHE A 3 36.56 -14.24 -19.19
C PHE A 3 37.53 -14.17 -17.99
N ASP A 4 37.39 -13.37 -16.96
CA ASP A 4 36.18 -13.01 -16.25
C ASP A 4 36.41 -11.69 -15.50
N ILE A 5 35.38 -10.86 -15.46
CA ILE A 5 35.32 -9.62 -14.69
C ILE A 5 35.47 -9.95 -13.20
N SER A 6 36.52 -9.39 -12.58
CA SER A 6 36.80 -9.26 -11.15
C SER A 6 35.73 -9.86 -10.21
N ALA A 7 36.03 -11.04 -9.67
CA ALA A 7 35.31 -11.64 -8.55
C ALA A 7 35.34 -10.79 -7.25
N GLU A 8 35.92 -9.59 -7.29
CA GLU A 8 36.06 -8.66 -6.17
C GLU A 8 35.19 -7.39 -6.30
N ASP A 9 34.54 -7.14 -7.44
CA ASP A 9 33.64 -5.99 -7.62
C ASP A 9 32.23 -6.35 -7.12
N HIS A 10 32.07 -6.34 -5.80
CA HIS A 10 30.78 -6.53 -5.15
C HIS A 10 30.11 -5.20 -4.86
N ASP A 11 29.46 -4.62 -5.88
CA ASP A 11 28.62 -3.44 -5.68
C ASP A 11 27.29 -3.84 -5.01
N ILE A 12 26.96 -3.17 -3.90
CA ILE A 12 25.74 -3.43 -3.12
C ILE A 12 24.68 -2.43 -3.55
N VAL A 13 23.77 -2.88 -4.40
CA VAL A 13 22.61 -2.08 -4.81
C VAL A 13 21.45 -2.29 -3.83
N LYS A 14 20.94 -1.20 -3.26
CA LYS A 14 19.82 -1.23 -2.29
C LYS A 14 18.56 -0.63 -2.90
N SER A 15 17.43 -1.28 -2.68
CA SER A 15 16.11 -0.75 -3.04
C SER A 15 15.62 0.27 -2.02
N HIS A 16 14.62 1.06 -2.42
CA HIS A 16 13.86 1.88 -1.48
C HIS A 16 13.08 0.99 -0.50
N PRO A 17 12.76 1.49 0.71
CA PRO A 17 11.92 0.76 1.65
C PRO A 17 10.54 0.50 1.03
N MET A 18 10.03 -0.71 1.23
CA MET A 18 8.72 -1.13 0.77
C MET A 18 7.86 -1.58 1.94
N ALA A 19 6.54 -1.51 1.77
CA ALA A 19 5.58 -2.08 2.69
C ALA A 19 4.63 -3.04 1.96
N ILE A 20 4.33 -4.16 2.60
CA ILE A 20 3.26 -5.07 2.20
C ILE A 20 2.19 -5.00 3.28
N ARG A 21 0.96 -4.68 2.87
CA ARG A 21 -0.21 -4.66 3.76
C ARG A 21 -1.15 -5.76 3.32
N PHE A 22 -1.57 -6.61 4.24
CA PHE A 22 -2.53 -7.67 3.99
C PHE A 22 -3.34 -7.95 5.26
N VAL A 23 -4.54 -8.50 5.08
CA VAL A 23 -5.36 -9.01 6.19
C VAL A 23 -5.14 -10.51 6.25
N ALA A 24 -4.54 -10.98 7.35
CA ALA A 24 -4.34 -12.40 7.59
C ALA A 24 -5.67 -13.07 7.95
N GLN A 25 -5.98 -14.19 7.33
CA GLN A 25 -7.14 -15.02 7.67
C GLN A 25 -6.66 -16.27 8.43
N GLU A 26 -7.49 -16.75 9.34
CA GLU A 26 -7.16 -17.90 10.18
C GLU A 26 -6.90 -19.16 9.35
N GLY A 27 -5.87 -19.92 9.72
CA GLY A 27 -5.48 -21.15 9.03
C GLY A 27 -4.77 -20.96 7.69
N GLN A 28 -4.59 -19.73 7.21
CA GLN A 28 -3.91 -19.46 5.95
C GLN A 28 -2.39 -19.31 6.11
N ARG A 29 -1.64 -19.78 5.11
CA ARG A 29 -0.18 -19.61 5.03
C ARG A 29 0.18 -18.58 3.97
N TYR A 30 1.07 -17.67 4.33
CA TYR A 30 1.56 -16.61 3.45
C TYR A 30 3.05 -16.78 3.20
N GLN A 31 3.47 -16.60 1.95
CA GLN A 31 4.87 -16.70 1.53
C GLN A 31 5.28 -15.41 0.84
N LEU A 32 6.38 -14.83 1.30
CA LEU A 32 7.04 -13.75 0.58
C LEU A 32 7.75 -14.35 -0.64
N VAL A 33 7.34 -13.92 -1.83
CA VAL A 33 7.90 -14.33 -3.11
C VAL A 33 8.69 -13.15 -3.68
N VAL A 34 9.94 -13.42 -4.03
CA VAL A 34 10.85 -12.46 -4.65
C VAL A 34 11.65 -13.17 -5.73
N ASN A 35 11.87 -12.50 -6.86
CA ASN A 35 12.74 -13.00 -7.93
C ASN A 35 14.07 -12.23 -7.91
N PRO A 36 15.11 -12.74 -7.22
CA PRO A 36 16.37 -12.01 -7.08
C PRO A 36 17.13 -11.94 -8.42
N PRO A 37 17.62 -10.75 -8.81
CA PRO A 37 18.37 -10.57 -10.05
C PRO A 37 19.76 -11.22 -9.97
N LYS A 38 20.20 -11.88 -11.05
CA LYS A 38 21.50 -12.58 -11.12
C LYS A 38 22.66 -11.75 -11.69
N ARG A 39 22.36 -10.60 -12.29
CA ARG A 39 23.33 -9.74 -12.99
C ARG A 39 23.23 -8.32 -12.45
N TYR A 40 24.35 -7.61 -12.44
CA TYR A 40 24.43 -6.23 -11.93
C TYR A 40 23.43 -5.28 -12.59
N GLU A 41 23.32 -5.30 -13.92
CA GLU A 41 22.36 -4.46 -14.64
C GLU A 41 20.90 -4.75 -14.23
N ALA A 42 20.58 -6.03 -13.99
CA ALA A 42 19.27 -6.43 -13.49
C ALA A 42 19.06 -6.01 -12.02
N ALA A 43 20.13 -6.01 -11.21
CA ALA A 43 20.08 -5.51 -9.83
C ALA A 43 19.79 -4.02 -9.77
N LEU A 44 20.35 -3.21 -10.68
CA LEU A 44 20.01 -1.79 -10.80
C LEU A 44 18.53 -1.57 -11.14
N LYS A 45 17.96 -2.38 -12.04
CA LYS A 45 16.54 -2.30 -12.40
C LYS A 45 15.65 -2.72 -11.23
N PHE A 46 16.00 -3.83 -10.58
CA PHE A 46 15.29 -4.35 -9.42
C PHE A 46 15.34 -3.38 -8.22
N ALA A 47 16.47 -2.71 -7.99
CA ALA A 47 16.57 -1.74 -6.90
C ALA A 47 15.67 -0.51 -7.13
N LYS A 48 15.45 -0.11 -8.39
CA LYS A 48 14.51 0.97 -8.73
C LYS A 48 13.06 0.53 -8.56
N ASN A 49 12.72 -0.66 -9.05
CA ASN A 49 11.38 -1.22 -9.00
C ASN A 49 11.42 -2.68 -8.54
N PRO A 50 11.51 -2.92 -7.22
CA PRO A 50 11.53 -4.27 -6.67
C PRO A 50 10.17 -4.96 -6.85
N ASP A 51 10.17 -6.12 -7.51
CA ASP A 51 8.99 -6.99 -7.62
C ASP A 51 9.00 -7.99 -6.45
N ILE A 52 8.31 -7.59 -5.38
CA ILE A 52 8.13 -8.39 -4.18
C ILE A 52 6.64 -8.60 -3.98
N GLN A 53 6.26 -9.85 -3.77
CA GLN A 53 4.86 -10.26 -3.67
C GLN A 53 4.64 -11.12 -2.43
N LEU A 54 3.44 -11.06 -1.88
CA LEU A 54 2.98 -11.94 -0.82
C LEU A 54 1.94 -12.90 -1.40
N LEU A 55 2.31 -14.16 -1.50
CA LEU A 55 1.45 -15.23 -1.97
C LEU A 55 0.75 -15.92 -0.81
N ASN A 56 -0.57 -16.00 -0.87
CA ASN A 56 -1.34 -16.89 -0.01
C ASN A 56 -1.28 -18.31 -0.58
N GLN A 57 -0.61 -19.22 0.11
CA GLN A 57 -0.45 -20.61 -0.32
C GLN A 57 -1.76 -21.40 -0.30
N THR A 58 -2.77 -20.89 0.41
CA THR A 58 -4.06 -21.55 0.59
C THR A 58 -5.03 -21.20 -0.53
N THR A 59 -5.03 -19.93 -0.96
CA THR A 59 -5.98 -19.39 -1.96
C THR A 59 -5.33 -19.11 -3.31
N GLY A 60 -4.00 -19.09 -3.39
CA GLY A 60 -3.26 -18.69 -4.59
C GLY A 60 -3.28 -17.18 -4.88
N GLN A 61 -3.85 -16.36 -3.99
CA GLN A 61 -3.89 -14.90 -4.19
C GLN A 61 -2.52 -14.27 -3.91
N SER A 62 -2.12 -13.32 -4.76
CA SER A 62 -0.87 -12.58 -4.64
C SER A 62 -1.13 -11.10 -4.38
N GLN A 63 -0.40 -10.51 -3.43
CA GLN A 63 -0.45 -9.08 -3.11
C GLN A 63 0.94 -8.46 -3.28
N SER A 64 1.06 -7.45 -4.14
CA SER A 64 2.35 -6.78 -4.38
C SER A 64 2.71 -5.78 -3.28
N ALA A 65 4.00 -5.67 -3.01
CA ALA A 65 4.57 -4.63 -2.16
C ALA A 65 4.45 -3.25 -2.83
N VAL A 66 4.23 -2.23 -2.01
CA VAL A 66 4.15 -0.84 -2.47
C VAL A 66 5.34 -0.06 -1.90
N SER A 67 5.98 0.74 -2.75
CA SER A 67 7.06 1.64 -2.35
C SER A 67 6.53 2.73 -1.44
N ILE A 68 7.21 2.96 -0.31
CA ILE A 68 6.86 4.04 0.64
C ILE A 68 8.00 5.07 0.66
N LYS A 69 7.68 6.36 0.74
CA LYS A 69 8.71 7.41 0.84
C LYS A 69 9.25 7.53 2.26
N SER A 70 8.46 7.12 3.26
CA SER A 70 8.91 7.04 4.66
C SER A 70 8.12 6.01 5.48
N TYR A 71 8.72 5.48 6.56
CA TYR A 71 8.02 4.63 7.54
C TYR A 71 6.88 5.36 8.27
N ALA A 72 6.89 6.71 8.30
CA ALA A 72 5.78 7.50 8.86
C ALA A 72 4.53 7.48 7.97
N GLU A 73 4.67 7.32 6.65
CA GLU A 73 3.55 7.04 5.72
C GLU A 73 3.00 5.62 5.91
N ALA A 74 3.72 4.74 6.63
CA ALA A 74 3.18 3.47 7.06
C ALA A 74 2.18 3.60 8.23
N SER A 75 2.05 4.80 8.83
CA SER A 75 1.05 5.08 9.87
C SER A 75 -0.36 4.89 9.30
N LEU A 76 -1.15 4.08 10.01
CA LEU A 76 -2.45 3.57 9.56
C LEU A 76 -3.40 4.67 9.05
N VAL A 77 -3.31 5.88 9.57
CA VAL A 77 -4.18 7.02 9.24
C VAL A 77 -4.00 7.59 7.83
N ASP A 78 -2.77 7.69 7.31
CA ASP A 78 -2.55 8.36 6.01
C ASP A 78 -2.78 7.42 4.81
N THR A 79 -2.60 6.10 5.02
CA THR A 79 -2.85 5.09 3.98
C THR A 79 -4.34 4.69 3.88
N ILE A 80 -5.12 4.76 4.97
CA ILE A 80 -6.59 4.61 4.92
C ILE A 80 -7.18 5.68 3.98
N SER A 81 -6.82 6.94 4.18
CA SER A 81 -7.29 8.04 3.32
C SER A 81 -6.85 7.90 1.86
N LYS A 82 -5.62 7.44 1.58
CA LYS A 82 -5.13 7.24 0.21
C LYS A 82 -5.74 6.02 -0.48
N ALA A 83 -6.07 4.94 0.25
CA ALA A 83 -6.66 3.73 -0.31
C ALA A 83 -8.15 3.89 -0.67
N PHE A 84 -8.90 4.73 0.05
CA PHE A 84 -10.28 5.07 -0.32
C PHE A 84 -10.39 6.06 -1.48
N ASN A 85 -9.33 6.84 -1.76
CA ASN A 85 -9.28 7.80 -2.86
C ASN A 85 -8.69 7.23 -4.16
N ASN A 86 -8.11 6.02 -4.16
CA ASN A 86 -7.42 5.46 -5.33
C ASN A 86 -8.19 4.33 -6.00
N SER A 87 -9.47 4.55 -6.26
CA SER A 87 -10.16 3.89 -7.37
C SER A 87 -10.09 4.81 -8.58
N GLU A 88 -9.29 4.38 -9.56
CA GLU A 88 -9.00 4.99 -10.87
C GLU A 88 -7.73 5.84 -10.97
N ALA A 89 -6.66 5.18 -11.40
CA ALA A 89 -5.48 5.82 -11.93
C ALA A 89 -5.85 6.58 -13.22
N SER A 90 -5.86 7.90 -13.15
CA SER A 90 -5.51 8.75 -14.29
C SER A 90 -4.31 9.60 -13.87
N THR A 91 -3.16 9.24 -14.42
CA THR A 91 -2.01 10.12 -14.53
C THR A 91 -2.45 11.36 -15.30
N ASN A 92 -2.65 12.47 -14.61
CA ASN A 92 -2.29 13.83 -15.00
C ASN A 92 -2.94 14.81 -14.00
N ASP A 93 -2.18 15.85 -13.70
CA ASP A 93 -2.59 17.16 -13.16
C ASP A 93 -2.11 17.51 -11.76
N ASN A 94 -1.21 18.49 -11.78
CA ASN A 94 -0.98 19.46 -10.74
C ASN A 94 -2.30 20.15 -10.39
N ASN A 95 -3.07 19.58 -9.48
CA ASN A 95 -4.06 20.33 -8.74
C ASN A 95 -4.02 19.88 -7.28
N THR A 96 -3.39 20.73 -6.46
CA THR A 96 -3.59 20.80 -5.02
C THR A 96 -5.06 21.14 -4.75
N LEU A 97 -5.95 20.17 -4.95
CA LEU A 97 -7.33 20.27 -4.52
C LEU A 97 -7.40 19.58 -3.16
N GLY A 98 -7.36 20.39 -2.10
CA GLY A 98 -7.61 19.91 -0.75
C GLY A 98 -8.89 19.09 -0.76
N SER A 99 -8.75 17.77 -0.59
CA SER A 99 -9.88 16.86 -0.47
C SER A 99 -10.66 17.30 0.76
N ASN A 100 -11.74 18.06 0.54
CA ASN A 100 -12.50 18.66 1.62
C ASN A 100 -13.12 17.51 2.42
N ASN A 101 -12.76 17.38 3.70
CA ASN A 101 -13.27 16.33 4.60
C ASN A 101 -14.80 16.22 4.56
N THR A 102 -15.50 17.33 4.29
CA THR A 102 -16.94 17.39 4.08
C THR A 102 -17.43 16.57 2.89
N GLN A 103 -16.70 16.56 1.77
CA GLN A 103 -17.05 15.77 0.58
C GLN A 103 -16.85 14.27 0.83
N LEU A 104 -15.80 13.91 1.56
CA LEU A 104 -15.56 12.52 1.98
C LEU A 104 -16.68 12.02 2.92
N LEU A 105 -17.07 12.84 3.90
CA LEU A 105 -18.19 12.51 4.80
C LEU A 105 -19.51 12.33 4.03
N GLN A 106 -19.76 13.12 2.99
CA GLN A 106 -20.94 12.97 2.14
C GLN A 106 -20.94 11.65 1.38
N ASP A 107 -19.81 11.24 0.80
CA ASP A 107 -19.71 9.97 0.07
C ASP A 107 -19.86 8.76 1.01
N ILE A 108 -19.20 8.79 2.18
CA ILE A 108 -19.36 7.75 3.21
C ILE A 108 -20.82 7.64 3.64
N TRP A 109 -21.52 8.78 3.82
CA TRP A 109 -22.93 8.79 4.19
C TRP A 109 -23.82 8.15 3.13
N LEU A 110 -23.58 8.43 1.84
CA LEU A 110 -24.36 7.89 0.73
C LEU A 110 -24.20 6.37 0.61
N ARG A 111 -22.99 5.84 0.85
CA ARG A 111 -22.70 4.40 0.76
C ARG A 111 -23.11 3.60 2.00
N ALA A 112 -23.26 4.25 3.16
CA ALA A 112 -23.64 3.60 4.40
C ALA A 112 -25.06 3.01 4.37
N THR A 113 -25.23 1.85 5.01
CA THR A 113 -26.52 1.18 5.20
C THR A 113 -27.43 1.94 6.18
N PRO A 114 -28.76 1.66 6.19
CA PRO A 114 -29.67 2.30 7.14
C PRO A 114 -29.26 2.09 8.62
N GLN A 115 -28.70 0.92 8.95
CA GLN A 115 -28.25 0.58 10.29
C GLN A 115 -27.02 1.40 10.71
N GLU A 116 -26.04 1.57 9.82
CA GLU A 116 -24.84 2.37 10.06
C GLU A 116 -25.18 3.86 10.22
N ARG A 117 -26.14 4.38 9.45
CA ARG A 117 -26.63 5.76 9.59
C ARG A 117 -27.29 6.00 10.96
N GLN A 118 -28.04 5.02 11.48
CA GLN A 118 -28.65 5.10 12.81
C GLN A 118 -27.60 5.11 13.93
N ALA A 119 -26.58 4.24 13.83
CA ALA A 119 -25.48 4.22 14.79
C ALA A 119 -24.70 5.56 14.79
N PHE A 120 -24.46 6.12 13.60
CA PHE A 120 -23.83 7.43 13.46
C PHE A 120 -24.69 8.56 14.04
N ALA A 121 -25.99 8.55 13.79
CA ALA A 121 -26.92 9.52 14.37
C ALA A 121 -26.99 9.43 15.90
N ALA A 122 -26.97 8.21 16.45
CA ALA A 122 -26.90 8.00 17.91
C ALA A 122 -25.60 8.55 18.50
N TRP A 123 -24.47 8.36 17.81
CA TRP A 123 -23.20 8.95 18.22
C TRP A 123 -23.24 10.48 18.17
N LEU A 124 -23.78 11.10 17.11
CA LEU A 124 -23.96 12.55 17.04
C LEU A 124 -24.84 13.08 18.19
N ALA A 125 -25.93 12.39 18.51
CA ALA A 125 -26.81 12.76 19.62
C ALA A 125 -26.07 12.68 20.98
N SER A 126 -25.21 11.67 21.17
CA SER A 126 -24.38 11.55 22.38
C SER A 126 -23.34 12.68 22.51
N GLN A 127 -22.76 13.13 21.39
CA GLN A 127 -21.83 14.27 21.37
C GLN A 127 -22.54 15.60 21.64
N ALA A 128 -23.77 15.76 21.12
CA ALA A 128 -24.60 16.93 21.36
C ALA A 128 -25.14 17.01 22.80
N ALA A 129 -25.41 15.87 23.44
CA ALA A 129 -25.87 15.78 24.83
C ALA A 129 -24.74 15.86 25.87
N GLY A 130 -23.47 15.73 25.45
CA GLY A 130 -22.28 15.82 26.30
C GLY A 130 -21.74 17.24 26.51
N LYS A 131 -22.53 18.28 26.19
CA LYS A 131 -22.23 19.69 26.48
C LYS A 131 -23.29 20.32 27.36
#